data_AF-A0A1F4F6M6-F1
#
_entry.id   AF-A0A1F4F6M6-F1
#
_cell.length_a   1.000
_cell.length_b   1.000
_cell.length_c   1.000
_cell.angle_alpha   90.00
_cell.angle_beta   90.00
_cell.angle_gamma   90.00
#
_symmetry.space_group_name_H-M   'P 1'
#
loop_
_entity.id
_entity.type
_entity.pdbx_description
1 polymer ?
#
loop_
_entity_poly.entity_id
_entity_poly.type
_entity_poly.pdbx_seq_one_letter_code
_entity_poly.pdbx_strand_id
1 'polypeptide(L)'
;MVRHTPLGRAAALLALAASGVVAAFATIAPAPQAELALAKTTVREVLPVDAEASLIAPPASYVREERFRRGDTLAAFLARLGIADAHIERLLRLQPLRLLSPGTDVIAKLSPEGSPFEISFLAGRDTLFWIAPQGERFVVGEDRAPLETIAAVKSSSIRSSLFAATDDAGIPDAIAIQLAEVFGGDIDFHRDLRQGDRFSVVYEMHMLAGRPVRAGRLLAAEFVNRGRSFRAVHFAGADGKGGYYTPEGKSLRKAFLRSPLELSRVSSGFGMRVHPILRKWRAHRGIDYAAPTGTRVRSVGDGVVEFAGARGGYGNMVILRHHGQYSTVYAHLSRIARGTVRGARVAQGDAIGFVGQTGWATGPHLHYEFRVAGEARNPLSVAMPAARPVALQEMATFRRHAEPLAARLDLLAGSRLALLE
;
A
#
# COMPACT_ATOMS: atom_id res chain seq x y z
N MET A 1 -19.74 -37.41 -72.16
CA MET A 1 -19.06 -38.29 -73.13
C MET A 1 -17.60 -38.40 -72.71
N VAL A 2 -17.12 -39.62 -72.59
CA VAL A 2 -15.90 -40.06 -71.89
C VAL A 2 -14.63 -39.80 -72.71
N ARG A 3 -13.50 -39.51 -72.05
CA ARG A 3 -12.13 -40.09 -72.24
C ARG A 3 -11.06 -39.13 -71.65
N HIS A 4 -10.46 -39.47 -70.51
CA HIS A 4 -9.24 -40.27 -70.31
C HIS A 4 -7.92 -39.55 -70.68
N THR A 5 -7.09 -39.39 -69.64
CA THR A 5 -5.66 -39.01 -69.60
C THR A 5 -4.75 -40.08 -70.25
N PRO A 6 -3.46 -39.78 -70.55
CA PRO A 6 -2.35 -39.99 -69.58
C PRO A 6 -1.21 -38.92 -69.69
N LEU A 7 -0.60 -38.46 -68.60
CA LEU A 7 0.66 -38.92 -67.98
C LEU A 7 1.83 -39.27 -68.93
N GLY A 8 3.00 -38.61 -68.76
CA GLY A 8 4.28 -39.19 -69.17
C GLY A 8 5.49 -38.26 -69.44
N ARG A 9 6.08 -37.70 -68.38
CA ARG A 9 7.53 -37.57 -68.04
C ARG A 9 8.62 -37.13 -69.07
N ALA A 10 9.54 -36.33 -68.48
CA ALA A 10 10.99 -36.20 -68.74
C ALA A 10 11.44 -35.45 -70.00
N ALA A 11 12.60 -34.80 -70.11
CA ALA A 11 13.55 -34.15 -69.21
C ALA A 11 14.63 -33.54 -70.13
N ALA A 12 15.24 -32.43 -69.71
CA ALA A 12 16.63 -32.04 -70.00
C ALA A 12 17.05 -31.50 -71.38
N LEU A 13 17.56 -30.25 -71.31
CA LEU A 13 18.86 -29.76 -71.83
C LEU A 13 18.99 -29.20 -73.27
N LEU A 14 19.05 -27.86 -73.29
CA LEU A 14 20.20 -27.01 -73.66
C LEU A 14 20.53 -26.69 -75.13
N ALA A 15 21.11 -25.48 -75.27
CA ALA A 15 21.90 -24.91 -76.37
C ALA A 15 21.11 -24.31 -77.55
N LEU A 16 21.48 -23.19 -78.18
CA LEU A 16 22.43 -22.09 -77.95
C LEU A 16 22.22 -21.10 -79.13
N ALA A 17 22.36 -19.79 -78.89
CA ALA A 17 22.78 -18.74 -79.84
C ALA A 17 21.90 -18.42 -81.08
N ALA A 18 21.93 -17.24 -81.71
CA ALA A 18 22.28 -15.86 -81.37
C ALA A 18 22.07 -15.04 -82.67
N SER A 19 21.36 -13.92 -82.62
CA SER A 19 21.41 -12.78 -83.57
C SER A 19 20.37 -11.77 -83.08
N GLY A 20 20.64 -10.53 -82.67
CA GLY A 20 21.73 -9.62 -83.02
C GLY A 20 21.12 -8.38 -83.70
N VAL A 21 20.46 -7.50 -82.93
CA VAL A 21 20.04 -6.16 -83.38
C VAL A 21 20.78 -5.13 -82.54
N VAL A 22 21.54 -4.28 -83.22
CA VAL A 22 22.34 -3.20 -82.65
C VAL A 22 21.46 -1.95 -82.51
N ALA A 23 21.22 -1.50 -81.29
CA ALA A 23 20.72 -0.16 -81.01
C ALA A 23 21.88 0.67 -80.45
N ALA A 24 22.25 1.72 -81.19
CA ALA A 24 23.26 2.68 -80.76
C ALA A 24 22.71 3.53 -79.62
N PHE A 25 23.07 3.19 -78.37
CA PHE A 25 22.95 4.11 -77.25
C PHE A 25 24.29 4.80 -77.06
N ALA A 26 24.28 6.13 -77.18
CA ALA A 26 25.39 6.97 -76.76
C ALA A 26 25.67 6.69 -75.27
N THR A 27 26.80 6.06 -74.98
CA THR A 27 27.28 5.88 -73.62
C THR A 27 27.76 7.24 -73.13
N ILE A 28 26.90 7.94 -72.40
CA ILE A 28 27.34 9.01 -71.50
C ILE A 28 28.26 8.29 -70.51
N ALA A 29 29.57 8.58 -70.58
CA ALA A 29 30.50 8.14 -69.57
C ALA A 29 29.93 8.57 -68.21
N PRO A 30 29.84 7.68 -67.21
CA PRO A 30 29.39 8.10 -65.88
C PRO A 30 30.31 9.24 -65.47
N ALA A 31 29.72 10.40 -65.22
CA ALA A 31 30.43 11.51 -64.61
C ALA A 31 31.19 10.94 -63.41
N PRO A 32 32.49 11.28 -63.21
CA PRO A 32 33.18 10.80 -62.04
C PRO A 32 32.29 11.15 -60.86
N GLN A 33 31.86 10.13 -60.12
CA GLN A 33 31.23 10.35 -58.84
C GLN A 33 32.28 11.13 -58.08
N ALA A 34 32.09 12.44 -58.01
CA ALA A 34 32.76 13.23 -57.02
C ALA A 34 32.29 12.60 -55.71
N GLU A 35 33.09 11.67 -55.20
CA GLU A 35 33.17 11.49 -53.77
C GLU A 35 33.30 12.93 -53.28
N LEU A 36 32.24 13.46 -52.69
CA LEU A 36 32.42 14.46 -51.67
C LEU A 36 33.23 13.72 -50.61
N ALA A 37 34.55 13.68 -50.81
CA ALA A 37 35.51 13.67 -49.75
C ALA A 37 35.25 14.99 -49.03
N LEU A 38 34.18 15.00 -48.22
CA LEU A 38 34.08 15.89 -47.09
C LEU A 38 35.40 15.65 -46.38
N ALA A 39 36.33 16.60 -46.54
CA ALA A 39 37.55 16.61 -45.78
C ALA A 39 37.10 16.55 -44.32
N LYS A 40 37.19 15.37 -43.72
CA LYS A 40 36.94 15.20 -42.30
C LYS A 40 38.12 15.83 -41.62
N THR A 41 38.08 17.13 -41.47
CA THR A 41 38.98 17.84 -40.59
C THR A 41 38.59 17.39 -39.19
N THR A 42 39.38 16.48 -38.61
CA THR A 42 39.30 16.24 -37.17
C THR A 42 39.80 17.51 -36.50
N VAL A 43 38.88 18.43 -36.21
CA VAL A 43 39.15 19.56 -35.35
C VAL A 43 39.30 18.97 -33.95
N ARG A 44 40.53 18.66 -33.57
CA ARG A 44 40.86 18.39 -32.18
C ARG A 44 40.94 19.75 -31.49
N GLU A 45 39.77 20.28 -31.16
CA GLU A 45 39.67 21.42 -30.28
C GLU A 45 40.14 20.95 -28.91
N VAL A 46 41.42 21.17 -28.62
CA VAL A 46 41.90 21.15 -27.25
C VAL A 46 41.28 22.40 -26.66
N LEU A 47 40.11 22.24 -26.03
CA LEU A 47 39.56 23.27 -25.17
C LEU A 47 40.71 23.70 -24.26
N PRO A 48 41.18 24.95 -24.34
CA PRO A 48 42.07 25.44 -23.32
C PRO A 48 41.29 25.27 -22.02
N VAL A 49 41.70 24.29 -21.20
CA VAL A 49 41.38 24.36 -19.79
C VAL A 49 42.15 25.58 -19.36
N ASP A 50 41.48 26.72 -19.29
CA ASP A 50 42.05 27.92 -18.70
C ASP A 50 42.68 27.45 -17.39
N ALA A 51 44.01 27.53 -17.30
CA ALA A 51 44.72 27.13 -16.08
C ALA A 51 44.28 28.00 -14.88
N GLU A 52 43.55 29.10 -15.14
CA GLU A 52 42.85 29.91 -14.15
C GLU A 52 41.60 29.25 -13.54
N ALA A 53 41.02 28.22 -14.18
CA ALA A 53 39.97 27.41 -13.56
C ALA A 53 40.45 26.65 -12.32
N SER A 54 41.77 26.59 -12.09
CA SER A 54 42.38 25.97 -10.91
C SER A 54 42.46 26.88 -9.68
N LEU A 55 41.83 28.07 -9.71
CA LEU A 55 41.74 28.99 -8.55
C LEU A 55 40.38 28.99 -7.85
N ILE A 56 39.45 28.10 -8.20
CA ILE A 56 38.31 27.85 -7.32
C ILE A 56 38.85 27.11 -6.11
N ALA A 57 39.14 27.85 -5.04
CA ALA A 57 39.47 27.26 -3.75
C ALA A 57 38.44 26.16 -3.46
N PRO A 58 38.87 24.94 -3.08
CA PRO A 58 37.94 23.85 -2.82
C PRO A 58 36.89 24.34 -1.83
N PRO A 59 35.60 24.03 -2.06
CA PRO A 59 34.55 24.55 -1.22
C PRO A 59 34.84 24.14 0.23
N ALA A 60 34.72 25.10 1.16
CA ALA A 60 35.01 24.89 2.57
C ALA A 60 34.17 23.75 3.19
N SER A 61 33.07 23.38 2.52
CA SER A 61 32.28 22.20 2.84
C SER A 61 31.58 21.63 1.61
N TYR A 62 31.30 20.33 1.63
CA TYR A 62 30.42 19.66 0.69
C TYR A 62 29.32 18.88 1.42
N VAL A 63 28.23 18.57 0.73
CA VAL A 63 27.13 17.78 1.28
C VAL A 63 27.22 16.35 0.73
N ARG A 64 27.13 15.36 1.62
CA ARG A 64 26.95 13.95 1.30
C ARG A 64 25.60 13.49 1.81
N GLU A 65 25.02 12.57 1.08
CA GLU A 65 23.76 11.93 1.44
C GLU A 65 23.93 10.44 1.22
N GLU A 66 23.64 9.66 2.26
CA GLU A 66 23.66 8.20 2.19
C GLU A 66 22.42 7.64 2.86
N ARG A 67 21.89 6.57 2.26
CA ARG A 67 20.80 5.78 2.85
C ARG A 67 21.39 4.74 3.79
N PHE A 68 20.87 4.66 5.01
CA PHE A 68 21.19 3.60 5.96
C PHE A 68 20.50 2.29 5.50
N ARG A 69 21.27 1.23 5.25
CA ARG A 69 20.79 0.00 4.62
C ARG A 69 20.65 -1.12 5.63
N ARG A 70 19.84 -2.12 5.28
CA ARG A 70 19.72 -3.33 6.10
C ARG A 70 21.07 -4.05 6.13
N GLY A 71 21.59 -4.28 7.33
CA GLY A 71 22.89 -4.91 7.55
C GLY A 71 24.07 -3.95 7.70
N ASP A 72 23.86 -2.63 7.53
CA ASP A 72 24.90 -1.65 7.83
C ASP A 72 25.20 -1.63 9.34
N THR A 73 26.49 -1.54 9.69
CA THR A 73 26.90 -1.08 11.01
C THR A 73 27.00 0.44 11.01
N LEU A 74 26.75 1.08 12.15
CA LEU A 74 26.82 2.54 12.24
C LEU A 74 28.22 3.07 11.86
N ALA A 75 29.28 2.36 12.25
CA ALA A 75 30.65 2.74 11.90
C ALA A 75 30.90 2.69 10.38
N ALA A 76 30.57 1.58 9.73
CA ALA A 76 30.74 1.43 8.29
C ALA A 76 29.88 2.43 7.50
N PHE A 77 28.69 2.73 8.02
CA PHE A 77 27.81 3.74 7.44
C PHE A 77 28.38 5.16 7.53
N LEU A 78 28.85 5.58 8.71
CA LEU A 78 29.45 6.91 8.88
C LEU A 78 30.71 7.08 8.02
N ALA A 79 31.52 6.03 7.90
CA ALA A 79 32.66 6.00 6.98
C ALA A 79 32.20 6.14 5.52
N ARG A 80 31.16 5.40 5.10
CA ARG A 80 30.56 5.51 3.74
C ARG A 80 29.99 6.91 3.46
N LEU A 81 29.45 7.57 4.49
CA LEU A 81 28.96 8.94 4.41
C LEU A 81 30.10 9.97 4.23
N GLY A 82 31.36 9.56 4.38
CA GLY A 82 32.55 10.38 4.17
C GLY A 82 33.16 10.97 5.44
N ILE A 83 32.73 10.53 6.62
CA ILE A 83 33.24 11.02 7.90
C ILE A 83 34.56 10.33 8.23
N ALA A 84 35.57 11.11 8.60
CA ALA A 84 36.88 10.56 8.99
C ALA A 84 36.83 9.79 10.32
N ASP A 85 37.64 8.73 10.44
CA ASP A 85 37.66 7.82 11.59
C ASP A 85 37.83 8.52 12.95
N ALA A 86 38.60 9.61 13.00
CA ALA A 86 38.81 10.43 14.19
C ALA A 86 37.52 11.04 14.78
N HIS A 87 36.43 11.11 14.00
CA HIS A 87 35.13 11.58 14.45
C HIS A 87 34.14 10.43 14.71
N ILE A 88 34.29 9.29 14.03
CA ILE A 88 33.36 8.16 14.12
C ILE A 88 33.23 7.66 15.56
N GLU A 89 34.33 7.41 16.27
CA GLU A 89 34.30 6.90 17.65
C GLU A 89 33.50 7.77 18.62
N ARG A 90 33.52 9.09 18.42
CA ARG A 90 32.72 10.04 19.23
C ARG A 90 31.25 10.01 18.83
N LEU A 91 30.97 9.94 17.53
CA LEU A 91 29.60 9.87 17.00
C LEU A 91 28.90 8.57 17.42
N LEU A 92 29.59 7.43 17.42
CA LEU A 92 29.04 6.12 17.83
C LEU A 92 28.44 6.11 19.26
N ARG A 93 28.88 7.05 20.11
CA ARG A 93 28.40 7.18 21.50
C ARG A 93 27.08 7.94 21.61
N LEU A 94 26.68 8.67 20.57
CA LEU A 94 25.47 9.49 20.56
C LEU A 94 24.23 8.61 20.42
N GLN A 95 23.30 8.74 21.35
CA GLN A 95 22.03 7.98 21.35
C GLN A 95 21.19 8.17 20.08
N PRO A 96 21.06 9.39 19.48
CA PRO A 96 20.20 9.58 18.29
C PRO A 96 20.60 8.71 17.10
N LEU A 97 21.90 8.49 16.88
CA LEU A 97 22.37 7.65 15.77
C LEU A 97 21.97 6.18 15.91
N ARG A 98 21.58 5.74 17.12
CA ARG A 98 21.03 4.40 17.37
C ARG A 98 19.55 4.29 16.99
N LEU A 99 18.88 5.41 16.71
CA LEU A 99 17.49 5.45 16.23
C LEU A 99 17.40 5.30 14.71
N LEU A 100 18.54 5.28 14.00
CA LEU A 100 18.57 5.06 12.55
C LEU A 100 18.00 3.68 12.22
N SER A 101 16.99 3.69 11.36
CA SER A 101 16.36 2.50 10.81
C SER A 101 16.77 2.28 9.35
N PRO A 102 16.85 1.04 8.87
CA PRO A 102 17.06 0.79 7.44
C PRO A 102 16.05 1.57 6.58
N GLY A 103 16.55 2.28 5.57
CA GLY A 103 15.78 3.17 4.71
C GLY A 103 15.89 4.66 5.07
N THR A 104 16.45 5.02 6.24
CA THR A 104 16.65 6.42 6.62
C THR A 104 17.77 7.05 5.79
N ASP A 105 17.46 8.17 5.13
CA ASP A 105 18.44 9.01 4.46
C ASP A 105 19.10 9.94 5.49
N VAL A 106 20.43 9.99 5.48
CA VAL A 106 21.23 10.84 6.36
C VAL A 106 22.03 11.80 5.51
N ILE A 107 21.94 13.08 5.84
CA ILE A 107 22.65 14.15 5.18
C ILE A 107 23.79 14.59 6.10
N ALA A 108 25.00 14.68 5.56
CA ALA A 108 26.13 15.25 6.27
C ALA A 108 26.76 16.37 5.47
N LYS A 109 26.93 17.53 6.11
CA LYS A 109 27.77 18.61 5.61
C LYS A 109 29.17 18.42 6.18
N LEU A 110 30.15 18.20 5.32
CA LEU A 110 31.51 17.80 5.68
C LEU A 110 32.55 18.79 5.14
N SER A 111 33.68 18.92 5.82
CA SER A 111 34.89 19.55 5.26
C SER A 111 35.59 18.61 4.27
N PRO A 112 36.51 19.12 3.41
CA PRO A 112 37.36 18.30 2.55
C PRO A 112 38.07 17.13 3.26
N GLU A 113 38.42 17.32 4.54
CA GLU A 113 39.11 16.33 5.39
C GLU A 113 38.15 15.33 6.05
N GLY A 114 36.84 15.42 5.80
CA GLY A 114 35.82 14.52 6.38
C GLY A 114 35.40 14.90 7.80
N SER A 115 35.65 16.14 8.23
CA SER A 115 35.14 16.66 9.50
C SER A 115 33.67 17.10 9.34
N PRO A 116 32.74 16.61 10.17
CA PRO A 116 31.33 16.98 10.04
C PRO A 116 31.04 18.37 10.63
N PHE A 117 30.43 19.24 9.82
CA PHE A 117 29.79 20.49 10.27
C PHE A 117 28.38 20.25 10.78
N GLU A 118 27.64 19.36 10.13
CA GLU A 118 26.30 18.96 10.55
C GLU A 118 25.99 17.57 10.00
N ILE A 119 25.33 16.74 10.80
CA ILE A 119 24.71 15.48 10.37
C ILE A 119 23.24 15.57 10.73
N SER A 120 22.35 15.41 9.76
CA SER A 120 20.91 15.48 9.97
C SER A 120 20.18 14.30 9.36
N PHE A 121 19.15 13.82 10.06
CA PHE A 121 18.31 12.71 9.62
C PHE A 121 16.94 12.75 10.27
N LEU A 122 15.94 12.20 9.58
CA LEU A 122 14.61 12.03 10.12
C LEU A 122 14.54 10.74 10.94
N ALA A 123 13.99 10.84 12.15
CA ALA A 123 13.62 9.68 12.96
C ALA A 123 12.14 9.73 13.29
N GLY A 124 11.49 8.55 13.32
CA GLY A 124 10.05 8.49 13.59
C GLY A 124 9.22 9.15 12.48
N ARG A 125 8.25 10.00 12.85
CA ARG A 125 7.25 10.54 11.90
C ARG A 125 7.57 11.95 11.41
N ASP A 126 8.01 12.82 12.31
CA ASP A 126 8.23 14.25 12.07
C ASP A 126 9.37 14.84 12.91
N THR A 127 10.26 14.01 13.45
CA THR A 127 11.41 14.46 14.24
C THR A 127 12.66 14.53 13.38
N LEU A 128 13.22 15.73 13.23
CA LEU A 128 14.51 15.96 12.59
C LEU A 128 15.58 16.05 13.67
N PHE A 129 16.50 15.09 13.69
CA PHE A 129 17.71 15.20 14.50
C PHE A 129 18.80 15.89 13.70
N TRP A 130 19.54 16.77 14.36
CA TRP A 130 20.79 17.32 13.84
C TRP A 130 21.90 17.19 14.88
N ILE A 131 23.12 16.98 14.39
CA ILE A 131 24.32 16.78 15.18
C ILE A 131 25.38 17.72 14.64
N ALA A 132 25.90 18.62 15.46
CA ALA A 132 26.91 19.60 15.07
C ALA A 132 28.06 19.63 16.08
N PRO A 133 29.30 19.93 15.66
CA PRO A 133 30.43 20.07 16.56
C PRO A 133 30.31 21.35 17.41
N GLN A 134 30.67 21.26 18.68
CA GLN A 134 30.84 22.39 19.60
C GLN A 134 32.17 22.20 20.34
N GLY A 135 33.22 22.87 19.84
CA GLY A 135 34.59 22.60 20.28
C GLY A 135 34.98 21.14 20.00
N GLU A 136 35.38 20.40 21.03
CA GLU A 136 35.80 19.00 20.89
C GLU A 136 34.65 17.98 21.00
N ARG A 137 33.42 18.44 21.32
CA ARG A 137 32.24 17.60 21.52
C ARG A 137 31.23 17.75 20.38
N PHE A 138 30.27 16.85 20.32
CA PHE A 138 29.10 16.98 19.46
C PHE A 138 27.89 17.34 20.31
N VAL A 139 27.11 18.30 19.83
CA VAL A 139 25.80 18.65 20.37
C VAL A 139 24.75 18.03 19.48
N VAL A 140 23.68 17.54 20.10
CA VAL A 140 22.49 17.02 19.44
C VAL A 140 21.37 18.02 19.65
N GLY A 141 20.68 18.38 18.58
CA GLY A 141 19.39 19.04 18.66
C GLY A 141 18.29 18.21 18.02
N GLU A 142 17.06 18.55 18.40
CA GLU A 142 15.85 17.95 17.89
C GLU A 142 14.91 19.09 17.48
N ASP A 143 14.46 19.05 16.24
CA ASP A 143 13.45 19.97 15.72
C ASP A 143 12.29 19.18 15.13
N ARG A 144 11.14 19.84 15.03
CA ARG A 144 10.05 19.33 14.22
C ARG A 144 10.41 19.52 12.75
N ALA A 145 10.48 18.43 12.01
CA ALA A 145 10.79 18.43 10.60
C ALA A 145 9.76 19.30 9.83
N PRO A 146 10.20 20.29 9.05
CA PRO A 146 9.31 21.13 8.24
C PRO A 146 8.86 20.36 6.99
N LEU A 147 8.05 19.32 7.21
CA LEU A 147 7.55 18.44 6.15
C LEU A 147 6.48 19.16 5.33
N GLU A 148 6.72 19.28 4.03
CA GLU A 148 5.69 19.67 3.07
C GLU A 148 4.90 18.41 2.68
N THR A 149 3.58 18.50 2.58
CA THR A 149 2.76 17.36 2.14
C THR A 149 2.19 17.64 0.76
N ILE A 150 2.58 16.83 -0.21
CA ILE A 150 2.07 16.91 -1.58
C ILE A 150 1.22 15.69 -1.91
N ALA A 151 0.30 15.83 -2.87
CA ALA A 151 -0.45 14.70 -3.40
C ALA A 151 0.30 14.09 -4.58
N ALA A 152 0.84 12.89 -4.41
CA ALA A 152 1.45 12.10 -5.47
C ALA A 152 0.37 11.28 -6.20
N VAL A 153 0.55 11.14 -7.51
CA VAL A 153 -0.41 10.47 -8.41
C VAL A 153 0.36 9.45 -9.26
N LYS A 154 -0.04 8.18 -9.20
CA LYS A 154 0.65 7.06 -9.86
C LYS A 154 -0.35 6.06 -10.43
N SER A 155 0.02 5.37 -11.51
CA SER A 155 -0.76 4.27 -12.08
C SER A 155 0.14 3.12 -12.52
N SER A 156 -0.38 1.90 -12.52
CA SER A 156 0.34 0.70 -12.96
C SER A 156 -0.62 -0.40 -13.43
N SER A 157 -0.06 -1.41 -14.09
CA SER A 157 -0.77 -2.61 -14.52
C SER A 157 -0.20 -3.86 -13.83
N ILE A 158 -1.09 -4.77 -13.43
CA ILE A 158 -0.72 -6.04 -12.83
C ILE A 158 -0.10 -6.96 -13.89
N ARG A 159 1.10 -7.46 -13.59
CA ARG A 159 1.77 -8.52 -14.35
C ARG A 159 1.83 -9.83 -13.57
N SER A 160 2.23 -9.74 -12.30
CA SER A 160 2.40 -10.90 -11.41
C SER A 160 1.67 -10.73 -10.07
N SER A 161 1.94 -9.63 -9.35
CA SER A 161 1.31 -9.33 -8.07
C SER A 161 1.08 -7.83 -7.91
N LEU A 162 0.26 -7.44 -6.92
CA LEU A 162 0.06 -6.04 -6.58
C LEU A 162 1.37 -5.37 -6.14
N PHE A 163 2.12 -6.00 -5.22
CA PHE A 163 3.38 -5.45 -4.70
C PHE A 163 4.44 -5.27 -5.79
N ALA A 164 4.59 -6.24 -6.69
CA ALA A 164 5.52 -6.09 -7.81
C ALA A 164 5.12 -4.92 -8.73
N ALA A 165 3.82 -4.77 -9.00
CA ALA A 165 3.33 -3.67 -9.83
C ALA A 165 3.44 -2.29 -9.17
N THR A 166 3.37 -2.21 -7.82
CA THR A 166 3.63 -0.99 -7.07
C THR A 166 5.12 -0.65 -7.03
N ASP A 167 5.98 -1.65 -6.87
CA ASP A 167 7.44 -1.49 -6.90
C ASP A 167 7.90 -0.94 -8.26
N ASP A 168 7.43 -1.55 -9.36
CA ASP A 168 7.71 -1.11 -10.74
C ASP A 168 7.27 0.35 -11.01
N ALA A 169 6.22 0.83 -10.32
CA ALA A 169 5.71 2.19 -10.45
C ALA A 169 6.34 3.20 -9.46
N GLY A 170 7.23 2.73 -8.57
CA GLY A 170 7.80 3.51 -7.49
C GLY A 170 6.77 3.97 -6.45
N ILE A 171 5.74 3.15 -6.21
CA ILE A 171 4.71 3.38 -5.20
C ILE A 171 5.16 2.70 -3.90
N PRO A 172 5.29 3.43 -2.77
CA PRO A 172 5.76 2.84 -1.53
C PRO A 172 4.85 1.72 -0.98
N ASP A 173 5.43 0.68 -0.36
CA ASP A 173 4.74 -0.48 0.20
C ASP A 173 3.57 -0.11 1.12
N ALA A 174 3.73 0.96 1.91
CA ALA A 174 2.69 1.44 2.82
C ALA A 174 1.39 1.84 2.07
N ILE A 175 1.51 2.29 0.82
CA ILE A 175 0.37 2.59 -0.05
C ILE A 175 -0.19 1.31 -0.67
N ALA A 176 0.66 0.35 -1.06
CA ALA A 176 0.22 -0.96 -1.55
C ALA A 176 -0.63 -1.71 -0.51
N ILE A 177 -0.20 -1.68 0.76
CA ILE A 177 -0.96 -2.26 1.89
C ILE A 177 -2.31 -1.56 2.06
N GLN A 178 -2.33 -0.22 2.11
CA GLN A 178 -3.59 0.53 2.23
C GLN A 178 -4.54 0.24 1.06
N LEU A 179 -4.03 0.13 -0.17
CA LEU A 179 -4.82 -0.21 -1.36
C LEU A 179 -5.45 -1.60 -1.23
N ALA A 180 -4.67 -2.59 -0.78
CA ALA A 180 -5.14 -3.95 -0.54
C ALA A 180 -6.20 -3.99 0.57
N GLU A 181 -6.02 -3.23 1.65
CA GLU A 181 -7.00 -3.13 2.74
C GLU A 181 -8.33 -2.51 2.29
N VAL A 182 -8.26 -1.45 1.47
CA VAL A 182 -9.45 -0.73 0.98
C VAL A 182 -10.31 -1.59 0.06
N PHE A 183 -9.69 -2.34 -0.86
CA PHE A 183 -10.43 -3.15 -1.84
C PHE A 183 -10.51 -4.64 -1.50
N GLY A 184 -9.82 -5.11 -0.45
CA GLY A 184 -9.85 -6.51 0.01
C GLY A 184 -11.25 -7.00 0.42
N GLY A 185 -12.20 -6.07 0.57
CA GLY A 185 -13.61 -6.38 0.75
C GLY A 185 -14.26 -7.02 -0.48
N ASP A 186 -13.88 -6.54 -1.67
CA ASP A 186 -14.50 -6.80 -2.98
C ASP A 186 -13.59 -7.62 -3.93
N ILE A 187 -12.26 -7.56 -3.73
CA ILE A 187 -11.25 -8.22 -4.56
C ILE A 187 -10.35 -9.08 -3.66
N ASP A 188 -10.24 -10.38 -3.93
CA ASP A 188 -9.21 -11.21 -3.31
C ASP A 188 -7.90 -11.05 -4.08
N PHE A 189 -6.98 -10.23 -3.57
CA PHE A 189 -5.70 -9.93 -4.24
C PHE A 189 -4.79 -11.16 -4.44
N HIS A 190 -5.07 -12.31 -3.81
CA HIS A 190 -4.32 -13.54 -4.04
C HIS A 190 -4.92 -14.43 -5.12
N ARG A 191 -6.21 -14.28 -5.42
CA ARG A 191 -6.95 -15.20 -6.32
C ARG A 191 -7.58 -14.51 -7.51
N ASP A 192 -7.96 -13.25 -7.36
CA ASP A 192 -8.74 -12.53 -8.37
C ASP A 192 -7.91 -11.69 -9.33
N LEU A 193 -6.65 -11.40 -8.98
CA LEU A 193 -5.73 -10.64 -9.82
C LEU A 193 -5.41 -11.39 -11.11
N ARG A 194 -5.42 -10.64 -12.22
CA ARG A 194 -5.04 -11.12 -13.54
C ARG A 194 -4.06 -10.15 -14.19
N GLN A 195 -3.25 -10.69 -15.09
CA GLN A 195 -2.44 -9.86 -15.97
C GLN A 195 -3.32 -8.89 -16.76
N GLY A 196 -2.96 -7.61 -16.75
CA GLY A 196 -3.70 -6.54 -17.42
C GLY A 196 -4.77 -5.84 -16.57
N ASP A 197 -5.05 -6.34 -15.36
CA ASP A 197 -5.72 -5.51 -14.34
C ASP A 197 -4.88 -4.26 -14.08
N ARG A 198 -5.51 -3.16 -13.69
CA ARG A 198 -4.80 -1.87 -13.52
C ARG A 198 -5.29 -1.13 -12.29
N PHE A 199 -4.46 -0.24 -11.79
CA PHE A 199 -4.82 0.64 -10.71
C PHE A 199 -4.19 2.01 -10.85
N SER A 200 -4.88 2.99 -10.26
CA SER A 200 -4.45 4.38 -10.14
C SER A 200 -4.60 4.78 -8.68
N VAL A 201 -3.60 5.46 -8.13
CA VAL A 201 -3.60 5.92 -6.74
C VAL A 201 -3.24 7.40 -6.65
N VAL A 202 -3.92 8.08 -5.73
CA VAL A 202 -3.58 9.43 -5.26
C VAL A 202 -3.28 9.30 -3.78
N TYR A 203 -2.09 9.70 -3.34
CA TYR A 203 -1.66 9.54 -1.95
C TYR A 203 -0.82 10.71 -1.47
N GLU A 204 -0.73 10.88 -0.17
CA GLU A 204 0.14 11.89 0.45
C GLU A 204 1.61 11.43 0.35
N MET A 205 2.47 12.32 -0.14
CA MET A 205 3.91 12.20 -0.02
C MET A 205 4.43 13.35 0.83
N HIS A 206 5.10 13.02 1.92
CA HIS A 206 5.79 14.01 2.73
C HIS A 206 7.17 14.26 2.14
N MET A 207 7.45 15.53 1.93
CA MET A 207 8.66 16.05 1.34
C MET A 207 9.45 16.80 2.40
N LEU A 208 10.77 16.60 2.42
CA LEU A 208 11.69 17.41 3.22
C LEU A 208 12.70 18.03 2.25
N ALA A 209 12.74 19.36 2.19
CA ALA A 209 13.62 20.10 1.27
C ALA A 209 13.53 19.59 -0.20
N GLY A 210 12.30 19.35 -0.67
CA GLY A 210 12.05 18.87 -2.05
C GLY A 210 12.26 17.37 -2.28
N ARG A 211 12.58 16.58 -1.25
CA ARG A 211 12.81 15.12 -1.37
C ARG A 211 11.69 14.30 -0.72
N PRO A 212 11.23 13.21 -1.36
CA PRO A 212 10.22 12.33 -0.76
C PRO A 212 10.83 11.52 0.38
N VAL A 213 10.38 11.76 1.61
CA VAL A 213 10.88 11.05 2.79
C VAL A 213 9.93 9.97 3.28
N ARG A 214 8.61 10.14 3.07
CA ARG A 214 7.63 9.21 3.62
C ARG A 214 6.28 9.31 2.91
N ALA A 215 5.70 8.17 2.58
CA ALA A 215 4.29 8.10 2.20
C ALA A 215 3.37 8.31 3.41
N GLY A 216 2.32 9.11 3.23
CA GLY A 216 1.24 9.29 4.18
C GLY A 216 0.05 8.41 3.83
N ARG A 217 -1.12 9.03 3.75
CA ARG A 217 -2.40 8.37 3.51
C ARG A 217 -2.68 8.15 2.02
N LEU A 218 -3.33 7.04 1.69
CA LEU A 218 -4.00 6.89 0.40
C LEU A 218 -5.25 7.81 0.37
N LEU A 219 -5.24 8.82 -0.50
CA LEU A 219 -6.33 9.80 -0.60
C LEU A 219 -7.45 9.31 -1.50
N ALA A 220 -7.11 8.69 -2.63
CA ALA A 220 -8.08 8.07 -3.52
C ALA A 220 -7.42 6.96 -4.34
N ALA A 221 -8.21 6.00 -4.80
CA ALA A 221 -7.75 4.95 -5.68
C ALA A 221 -8.83 4.49 -6.64
N GLU A 222 -8.40 4.03 -7.81
CA GLU A 222 -9.20 3.23 -8.72
C GLU A 222 -8.49 1.89 -8.94
N PHE A 223 -9.23 0.80 -8.89
CA PHE A 223 -8.77 -0.52 -9.30
C PHE A 223 -9.72 -1.07 -10.36
N VAL A 224 -9.18 -1.50 -11.49
CA VAL A 224 -9.97 -2.16 -12.54
C VAL A 224 -9.58 -3.64 -12.60
N ASN A 225 -10.45 -4.48 -12.08
CA ASN A 225 -10.30 -5.93 -12.06
C ASN A 225 -11.33 -6.55 -13.01
N ARG A 226 -10.88 -7.35 -13.98
CA ARG A 226 -11.76 -8.03 -14.96
C ARG A 226 -12.73 -7.09 -15.68
N GLY A 227 -12.27 -5.87 -16.00
CA GLY A 227 -13.06 -4.84 -16.67
C GLY A 227 -14.02 -4.07 -15.78
N ARG A 228 -14.20 -4.45 -14.50
CA ARG A 228 -15.02 -3.71 -13.54
C ARG A 228 -14.16 -2.72 -12.76
N SER A 229 -14.60 -1.46 -12.72
CA SER A 229 -13.94 -0.40 -11.95
C SER A 229 -14.45 -0.36 -10.50
N PHE A 230 -13.52 -0.24 -9.55
CA PHE A 230 -13.74 -0.04 -8.14
C PHE A 230 -13.02 1.25 -7.73
N ARG A 231 -13.76 2.21 -7.16
CA ARG A 231 -13.19 3.50 -6.76
C ARG A 231 -13.36 3.74 -5.26
N ALA A 232 -12.35 4.36 -4.68
CA ALA A 232 -12.27 4.70 -3.28
C ALA A 232 -11.76 6.12 -3.11
N VAL A 233 -12.37 6.86 -2.18
CA VAL A 233 -11.94 8.18 -1.74
C VAL A 233 -11.92 8.17 -0.21
N HIS A 234 -10.81 8.60 0.36
CA HIS A 234 -10.71 8.83 1.79
C HIS A 234 -11.47 10.10 2.17
N PHE A 235 -12.27 10.03 3.23
CA PHE A 235 -12.95 11.18 3.81
C PHE A 235 -12.97 11.06 5.33
N ALA A 236 -12.63 12.13 6.02
CA ALA A 236 -12.79 12.25 7.46
C ALA A 236 -13.89 13.27 7.74
N GLY A 237 -14.98 12.80 8.36
CA GLY A 237 -16.09 13.64 8.79
C GLY A 237 -15.72 14.49 10.00
N ALA A 238 -16.69 15.26 10.49
CA ALA A 238 -16.52 16.15 11.65
C ALA A 238 -16.15 15.41 12.95
N ASP A 239 -16.41 14.09 13.03
CA ASP A 239 -16.03 13.25 14.16
C ASP A 239 -14.55 12.82 14.15
N GLY A 240 -13.79 13.23 13.12
CA GLY A 240 -12.37 12.93 12.93
C GLY A 240 -12.09 11.48 12.54
N LYS A 241 -13.12 10.62 12.38
CA LYS A 241 -12.94 9.23 11.97
C LYS A 241 -12.89 9.14 10.46
N GLY A 242 -11.67 9.09 9.93
CA GLY A 242 -11.41 8.85 8.50
C GLY A 242 -11.89 7.47 8.05
N GLY A 243 -12.48 7.41 6.85
CA GLY A 243 -12.92 6.18 6.20
C GLY A 243 -12.80 6.27 4.68
N TYR A 244 -12.91 5.13 4.00
CA TYR A 244 -12.92 5.05 2.54
C TYR A 244 -14.33 4.82 2.02
N TYR A 245 -14.69 5.60 1.01
CA TYR A 245 -16.02 5.62 0.41
C TYR A 245 -15.91 5.56 -1.12
N THR A 246 -16.88 4.95 -1.75
CA THR A 246 -17.15 5.13 -3.19
C THR A 246 -17.41 6.60 -3.51
N PRO A 247 -17.25 7.05 -4.77
CA PRO A 247 -17.60 8.41 -5.20
C PRO A 247 -19.05 8.81 -4.88
N GLU A 248 -19.97 7.84 -4.74
CA GLU A 248 -21.36 8.08 -4.36
C GLU A 248 -21.56 8.19 -2.83
N GLY A 249 -20.49 8.07 -2.05
CA GLY A 249 -20.51 8.16 -0.59
C GLY A 249 -20.86 6.86 0.14
N LYS A 250 -20.93 5.71 -0.55
CA LYS A 250 -21.10 4.39 0.10
C LYS A 250 -19.79 3.95 0.72
N SER A 251 -19.79 3.46 1.96
CA SER A 251 -18.55 3.02 2.60
C SER A 251 -18.03 1.71 2.01
N LEU A 252 -16.71 1.65 1.84
CA LEU A 252 -15.99 0.44 1.41
C LEU A 252 -15.58 -0.44 2.59
N ARG A 253 -15.68 0.07 3.82
CA ARG A 253 -15.44 -0.73 5.02
C ARG A 253 -16.60 -1.71 5.22
N LYS A 254 -16.30 -2.95 5.58
CA LYS A 254 -17.33 -3.90 6.04
C LYS A 254 -17.86 -3.44 7.40
N ALA A 255 -19.18 -3.34 7.58
CA ALA A 255 -19.76 -2.92 8.86
C ALA A 255 -19.39 -3.87 10.00
N PHE A 256 -19.09 -5.13 9.66
CA PHE A 256 -18.79 -6.19 10.61
C PHE A 256 -17.55 -6.99 10.21
N LEU A 257 -16.69 -7.29 11.18
CA LEU A 257 -15.67 -8.32 11.12
C LEU A 257 -16.36 -9.69 11.07
N ARG A 258 -15.74 -10.67 10.41
CA ARG A 258 -16.28 -12.03 10.34
C ARG A 258 -16.12 -12.81 11.65
N SER A 259 -15.14 -12.46 12.47
CA SER A 259 -14.89 -13.11 13.75
C SER A 259 -14.66 -12.08 14.86
N PRO A 260 -15.19 -12.32 16.06
CA PRO A 260 -14.90 -11.53 17.26
C PRO A 260 -13.55 -11.87 17.91
N LEU A 261 -12.81 -12.88 17.40
CA LEU A 261 -11.50 -13.32 17.89
C LEU A 261 -10.45 -13.24 16.77
N GLU A 262 -9.21 -12.85 17.13
CA GLU A 262 -8.07 -12.71 16.20
C GLU A 262 -7.65 -14.06 15.59
N LEU A 263 -7.68 -15.12 16.41
CA LEU A 263 -7.38 -16.49 16.06
C LEU A 263 -8.41 -17.37 16.76
N SER A 264 -9.18 -18.14 16.01
CA SER A 264 -10.16 -19.05 16.61
C SER A 264 -10.53 -20.19 15.68
N ARG A 265 -10.90 -21.32 16.29
CA ARG A 265 -11.55 -22.44 15.61
C ARG A 265 -13.02 -22.45 16.05
N VAL A 266 -13.92 -22.52 15.07
CA VAL A 266 -15.34 -22.77 15.35
C VAL A 266 -15.45 -24.17 15.96
N SER A 267 -15.87 -24.24 17.22
CA SER A 267 -16.07 -25.51 17.92
C SER A 267 -17.48 -26.04 17.72
N SER A 268 -18.47 -25.15 17.52
CA SER A 268 -19.81 -25.53 17.12
C SER A 268 -20.49 -24.46 16.26
N GLY A 269 -21.16 -24.91 15.20
CA GLY A 269 -21.96 -24.07 14.31
C GLY A 269 -23.34 -23.68 14.86
N PHE A 270 -24.03 -22.86 14.08
CA PHE A 270 -25.40 -22.37 14.29
C PHE A 270 -26.44 -23.45 13.87
N GLY A 271 -27.52 -23.64 14.63
CA GLY A 271 -28.61 -24.56 14.27
C GLY A 271 -29.07 -25.51 15.38
N MET A 272 -29.95 -26.46 15.07
CA MET A 272 -30.46 -27.44 16.04
C MET A 272 -29.37 -28.41 16.48
N ARG A 273 -29.17 -28.54 17.80
CA ARG A 273 -28.27 -29.54 18.40
C ARG A 273 -28.80 -30.04 19.74
N VAL A 274 -28.25 -31.13 20.25
CA VAL A 274 -28.52 -31.58 21.62
C VAL A 274 -27.82 -30.63 22.60
N HIS A 275 -28.59 -30.06 23.53
CA HIS A 275 -28.06 -29.15 24.55
C HIS A 275 -27.15 -29.93 25.51
N PRO A 276 -25.89 -29.50 25.72
CA PRO A 276 -24.89 -30.31 26.42
C PRO A 276 -25.25 -30.61 27.88
N ILE A 277 -25.96 -29.68 28.54
CA ILE A 277 -26.37 -29.83 29.94
C ILE A 277 -27.75 -30.48 30.07
N LEU A 278 -28.69 -30.13 29.18
CA LEU A 278 -30.10 -30.51 29.32
C LEU A 278 -30.43 -31.81 28.56
N ARG A 279 -29.50 -32.28 27.71
CA ARG A 279 -29.60 -33.46 26.84
C ARG A 279 -30.87 -33.50 25.98
N LYS A 280 -31.40 -32.34 25.60
CA LYS A 280 -32.58 -32.16 24.73
C LYS A 280 -32.21 -31.39 23.47
N TRP A 281 -32.90 -31.64 22.35
CA TRP A 281 -32.76 -30.86 21.12
C TRP A 281 -33.15 -29.40 21.35
N ARG A 282 -32.24 -28.47 21.03
CA ARG A 282 -32.45 -27.03 21.16
C ARG A 282 -31.71 -26.28 20.05
N ALA A 283 -32.31 -25.20 19.56
CA ALA A 283 -31.65 -24.31 18.61
C ALA A 283 -30.48 -23.60 19.29
N HIS A 284 -29.28 -23.83 18.76
CA HIS A 284 -28.11 -23.03 19.05
C HIS A 284 -28.17 -21.75 18.23
N ARG A 285 -28.51 -20.63 18.89
CA ARG A 285 -28.74 -19.32 18.27
C ARG A 285 -27.46 -18.51 18.07
N GLY A 286 -26.29 -19.17 18.11
CA GLY A 286 -24.99 -18.54 17.94
C GLY A 286 -23.96 -19.50 17.36
N ILE A 287 -22.72 -19.05 17.38
CA ILE A 287 -21.53 -19.84 17.06
C ILE A 287 -20.66 -19.88 18.31
N ASP A 288 -20.13 -21.06 18.59
CA ASP A 288 -19.17 -21.24 19.67
C ASP A 288 -17.75 -21.22 19.08
N TYR A 289 -16.92 -20.30 19.57
CA TYR A 289 -15.50 -20.26 19.27
C TYR A 289 -14.72 -20.79 20.46
N ALA A 290 -14.07 -21.94 20.31
CA ALA A 290 -13.17 -22.45 21.34
C ALA A 290 -11.89 -21.60 21.37
N ALA A 291 -11.55 -21.11 22.55
CA ALA A 291 -10.33 -20.36 22.81
C ALA A 291 -9.99 -20.42 24.31
N PRO A 292 -8.71 -20.33 24.69
CA PRO A 292 -8.31 -20.30 26.10
C PRO A 292 -8.99 -19.17 26.88
N THR A 293 -9.29 -19.42 28.15
CA THR A 293 -9.75 -18.37 29.08
C THR A 293 -8.80 -17.18 29.06
N GLY A 294 -9.34 -15.96 28.98
CA GLY A 294 -8.54 -14.73 28.90
C GLY A 294 -8.26 -14.26 27.47
N THR A 295 -8.60 -15.03 26.44
CA THR A 295 -8.46 -14.57 25.03
C THR A 295 -9.29 -13.32 24.79
N ARG A 296 -8.71 -12.30 24.14
CA ARG A 296 -9.36 -11.00 23.88
C ARG A 296 -10.55 -11.15 22.93
N VAL A 297 -11.75 -10.78 23.40
CA VAL A 297 -12.99 -10.68 22.61
C VAL A 297 -13.18 -9.25 22.13
N ARG A 298 -13.44 -9.08 20.83
CA ARG A 298 -13.61 -7.77 20.20
C ARG A 298 -15.01 -7.52 19.69
N SER A 299 -15.38 -6.25 19.64
CA SER A 299 -16.55 -5.83 18.88
C SER A 299 -16.34 -6.11 17.40
N VAL A 300 -17.27 -6.84 16.77
CA VAL A 300 -17.21 -7.05 15.32
C VAL A 300 -17.59 -5.80 14.52
N GLY A 301 -18.22 -4.79 15.11
CA GLY A 301 -18.66 -3.59 14.39
C GLY A 301 -18.78 -2.37 15.31
N ASP A 302 -18.86 -1.17 14.74
CA ASP A 302 -19.13 0.02 15.55
C ASP A 302 -20.50 -0.09 16.22
N GLY A 303 -20.61 0.30 17.48
CA GLY A 303 -21.85 0.13 18.24
C GLY A 303 -21.90 0.86 19.56
N VAL A 304 -23.01 0.64 20.27
CA VAL A 304 -23.25 1.11 21.63
C VAL A 304 -23.56 -0.10 22.50
N VAL A 305 -22.95 -0.17 23.68
CA VAL A 305 -23.22 -1.23 24.65
C VAL A 305 -24.67 -1.12 25.12
N GLU A 306 -25.50 -2.08 24.73
CA GLU A 306 -26.88 -2.18 25.18
C GLU A 306 -26.96 -2.87 26.55
N PHE A 307 -26.11 -3.86 26.79
CA PHE A 307 -26.02 -4.58 28.05
C PHE A 307 -24.59 -5.06 28.31
N ALA A 308 -24.17 -5.02 29.57
CA ALA A 308 -22.92 -5.61 30.05
C ALA A 308 -23.14 -6.11 31.47
N GLY A 309 -23.03 -7.43 31.70
CA GLY A 309 -23.23 -8.04 33.01
C GLY A 309 -23.54 -9.54 32.94
N ALA A 310 -23.89 -10.14 34.08
CA ALA A 310 -24.28 -11.54 34.14
C ALA A 310 -25.76 -11.74 33.73
N ARG A 311 -26.06 -12.79 32.95
CA ARG A 311 -27.44 -13.12 32.55
C ARG A 311 -27.67 -14.63 32.40
N GLY A 312 -28.05 -15.28 33.50
CA GLY A 312 -28.47 -16.68 33.52
C GLY A 312 -27.49 -17.60 32.80
N GLY A 313 -28.02 -18.42 31.88
CA GLY A 313 -27.24 -19.40 31.11
C GLY A 313 -26.12 -18.80 30.24
N TYR A 314 -26.17 -17.52 29.87
CA TYR A 314 -25.09 -16.87 29.11
C TYR A 314 -23.88 -16.51 29.97
N GLY A 315 -23.99 -16.57 31.31
CA GLY A 315 -22.93 -16.11 32.20
C GLY A 315 -22.70 -14.59 32.04
N ASN A 316 -21.45 -14.16 32.11
CA ASN A 316 -21.10 -12.78 31.79
C ASN A 316 -21.23 -12.55 30.29
N MET A 317 -22.02 -11.54 29.93
CA MET A 317 -22.28 -11.23 28.53
C MET A 317 -22.24 -9.74 28.26
N VAL A 318 -21.97 -9.42 26.99
CA VAL A 318 -22.10 -8.08 26.41
C VAL A 318 -23.06 -8.18 25.23
N ILE A 319 -24.00 -7.23 25.15
CA ILE A 319 -24.84 -7.01 23.98
C ILE A 319 -24.48 -5.67 23.38
N LEU A 320 -24.10 -5.66 22.12
CA LEU A 320 -23.84 -4.44 21.37
C LEU A 320 -24.98 -4.19 20.39
N ARG A 321 -25.57 -3.00 20.46
CA ARG A 321 -26.48 -2.50 19.44
C ARG A 321 -25.68 -1.76 18.39
N HIS A 322 -25.80 -2.20 17.14
CA HIS A 322 -25.16 -1.57 16.01
C HIS A 322 -26.17 -0.66 15.29
N HIS A 323 -25.77 -0.10 14.15
CA HIS A 323 -26.68 0.73 13.35
C HIS A 323 -27.85 -0.10 12.78
N GLY A 324 -29.02 0.52 12.61
CA GLY A 324 -30.19 -0.13 12.03
C GLY A 324 -30.71 -1.28 12.90
N GLN A 325 -30.93 -2.44 12.28
CA GLN A 325 -31.55 -3.61 12.91
C GLN A 325 -30.55 -4.61 13.51
N TYR A 326 -29.25 -4.29 13.53
CA TYR A 326 -28.20 -5.24 13.87
C TYR A 326 -27.82 -5.17 15.35
N SER A 327 -27.68 -6.33 15.99
CA SER A 327 -27.07 -6.45 17.33
C SER A 327 -26.20 -7.69 17.42
N THR A 328 -25.22 -7.66 18.33
CA THR A 328 -24.35 -8.81 18.57
C THR A 328 -24.28 -9.16 20.05
N VAL A 329 -24.12 -10.44 20.33
CA VAL A 329 -24.04 -10.97 21.70
C VAL A 329 -22.72 -11.71 21.87
N TYR A 330 -22.07 -11.47 23.00
CA TYR A 330 -20.81 -12.09 23.39
C TYR A 330 -21.01 -12.64 24.79
N ALA A 331 -21.00 -13.97 24.95
CA ALA A 331 -21.36 -14.64 26.20
C ALA A 331 -20.26 -15.59 26.68
N HIS A 332 -20.47 -16.14 27.89
CA HIS A 332 -19.54 -16.97 28.65
C HIS A 332 -18.21 -16.27 28.97
N LEU A 333 -18.20 -14.94 29.02
CA LEU A 333 -17.00 -14.16 29.27
C LEU A 333 -16.43 -14.47 30.66
N SER A 334 -15.11 -14.52 30.81
CA SER A 334 -14.47 -14.58 32.13
C SER A 334 -14.58 -13.24 32.84
N ARG A 335 -14.32 -12.16 32.10
CA ARG A 335 -14.48 -10.78 32.55
C ARG A 335 -14.89 -9.87 31.39
N ILE A 336 -15.61 -8.81 31.72
CA ILE A 336 -15.98 -7.73 30.80
C ILE A 336 -14.83 -6.70 30.81
N ALA A 337 -14.49 -6.14 29.65
CA ALA A 337 -13.40 -5.17 29.57
C ALA A 337 -13.77 -3.85 30.28
N ARG A 338 -12.78 -3.19 30.87
CA ARG A 338 -12.98 -1.89 31.54
C ARG A 338 -13.54 -0.89 30.53
N GLY A 339 -14.56 -0.13 30.92
CA GLY A 339 -15.24 0.85 30.05
C GLY A 339 -16.34 0.25 29.17
N THR A 340 -16.50 -1.08 29.11
CA THR A 340 -17.63 -1.73 28.44
C THR A 340 -18.84 -1.73 29.37
N VAL A 341 -19.48 -0.57 29.52
CA VAL A 341 -20.68 -0.35 30.35
C VAL A 341 -21.84 0.11 29.49
N ARG A 342 -23.09 -0.11 29.95
CA ARG A 342 -24.30 0.31 29.21
C ARG A 342 -24.18 1.77 28.77
N GLY A 343 -24.45 2.03 27.49
CA GLY A 343 -24.38 3.36 26.87
C GLY A 343 -23.01 3.74 26.31
N ALA A 344 -21.93 3.01 26.65
CA ALA A 344 -20.61 3.27 26.09
C ALA A 344 -20.58 3.01 24.59
N ARG A 345 -19.91 3.89 23.84
CA ARG A 345 -19.62 3.69 22.41
C ARG A 345 -18.39 2.79 22.28
N VAL A 346 -18.45 1.84 21.36
CA VAL A 346 -17.35 0.94 21.01
C VAL A 346 -17.11 0.98 19.51
N ALA A 347 -15.85 1.04 19.10
CA ALA A 347 -15.45 0.89 17.71
C ALA A 347 -15.28 -0.58 17.35
N GLN A 348 -15.43 -0.89 16.07
CA GLN A 348 -15.06 -2.18 15.51
C GLN A 348 -13.59 -2.50 15.85
N GLY A 349 -13.35 -3.66 16.45
CA GLY A 349 -12.03 -4.12 16.89
C GLY A 349 -11.70 -3.80 18.35
N ASP A 350 -12.49 -2.97 19.04
CA ASP A 350 -12.27 -2.66 20.46
C ASP A 350 -12.45 -3.91 21.33
N ALA A 351 -11.62 -4.03 22.36
CA ALA A 351 -11.74 -5.11 23.34
C ALA A 351 -12.97 -4.87 24.24
N ILE A 352 -13.91 -5.80 24.24
CA ILE A 352 -15.17 -5.71 25.00
C ILE A 352 -15.26 -6.72 26.13
N GLY A 353 -14.39 -7.73 26.11
CA GLY A 353 -14.36 -8.77 27.12
C GLY A 353 -13.28 -9.81 26.83
N PHE A 354 -13.30 -10.88 27.63
CA PHE A 354 -12.31 -11.94 27.53
C PHE A 354 -13.01 -13.29 27.64
N VAL A 355 -12.58 -14.25 26.81
CA VAL A 355 -13.14 -15.61 26.78
C VAL A 355 -13.12 -16.23 28.17
N GLY A 356 -14.12 -17.03 28.49
CA GLY A 356 -14.21 -17.75 29.75
C GLY A 356 -15.16 -18.94 29.63
N GLN A 357 -15.75 -19.30 30.76
CA GLN A 357 -16.63 -20.46 30.91
C GLN A 357 -17.77 -20.16 31.90
N THR A 358 -18.21 -18.91 31.99
CA THR A 358 -19.28 -18.52 32.93
C THR A 358 -20.66 -18.95 32.41
N GLY A 359 -21.61 -19.22 33.29
CA GLY A 359 -22.94 -19.70 32.89
C GLY A 359 -22.93 -21.16 32.44
N TRP A 360 -23.73 -21.49 31.42
CA TRP A 360 -23.88 -22.85 30.90
C TRP A 360 -22.81 -23.16 29.84
N ALA A 361 -21.59 -23.35 30.28
CA ALA A 361 -20.45 -23.70 29.43
C ALA A 361 -19.79 -25.00 29.92
N THR A 362 -19.45 -25.91 28.99
CA THR A 362 -18.73 -27.15 29.30
C THR A 362 -17.21 -27.00 29.28
N GLY A 363 -16.71 -25.88 28.77
CA GLY A 363 -15.30 -25.52 28.74
C GLY A 363 -15.10 -24.10 28.20
N PRO A 364 -13.87 -23.57 28.20
CA PRO A 364 -13.58 -22.22 27.73
C PRO A 364 -13.96 -22.00 26.26
N HIS A 365 -14.92 -21.12 26.02
CA HIS A 365 -15.32 -20.70 24.66
C HIS A 365 -16.06 -19.36 24.70
N LEU A 366 -16.14 -18.71 23.54
CA LEU A 366 -17.02 -17.58 23.31
C LEU A 366 -18.28 -18.08 22.61
N HIS A 367 -19.44 -17.85 23.22
CA HIS A 367 -20.71 -17.94 22.50
C HIS A 367 -21.02 -16.59 21.86
N TYR A 368 -21.13 -16.58 20.53
CA TYR A 368 -21.32 -15.38 19.73
C TYR A 368 -22.60 -15.45 18.92
N GLU A 369 -23.45 -14.43 19.04
CA GLU A 369 -24.64 -14.29 18.19
C GLU A 369 -24.55 -13.03 17.34
N PHE A 370 -24.91 -13.17 16.06
CA PHE A 370 -25.21 -12.04 15.18
C PHE A 370 -26.71 -12.00 14.97
N ARG A 371 -27.36 -10.87 15.29
CA ARG A 371 -28.80 -10.71 15.22
C ARG A 371 -29.20 -9.64 14.21
N VAL A 372 -30.27 -9.92 13.48
CA VAL A 372 -30.92 -9.01 12.52
C VAL A 372 -32.38 -8.88 12.93
N ALA A 373 -32.83 -7.67 13.24
CA ALA A 373 -34.16 -7.39 13.79
C ALA A 373 -34.50 -8.23 15.03
N GLY A 374 -33.50 -8.50 15.88
CA GLY A 374 -33.64 -9.30 17.10
C GLY A 374 -33.55 -10.82 16.89
N GLU A 375 -33.57 -11.31 15.65
CA GLU A 375 -33.43 -12.73 15.34
C GLU A 375 -31.98 -13.10 15.08
N ALA A 376 -31.50 -14.18 15.70
CA ALA A 376 -30.16 -14.68 15.44
C ALA A 376 -30.04 -15.27 14.03
N ARG A 377 -28.98 -14.90 13.32
CA ARG A 377 -28.64 -15.38 11.98
C ARG A 377 -27.24 -15.97 12.02
N ASN A 378 -26.99 -16.97 11.18
CA ASN A 378 -25.66 -17.59 11.08
C ASN A 378 -24.63 -16.55 10.62
N PRO A 379 -23.67 -16.13 11.47
CA PRO A 379 -22.67 -15.14 11.12
C PRO A 379 -21.75 -15.54 9.97
N LEU A 380 -21.59 -16.86 9.73
CA LEU A 380 -20.69 -17.38 8.68
C LEU A 380 -21.32 -17.32 7.28
N SER A 381 -22.64 -17.23 7.18
CA SER A 381 -23.35 -17.27 5.90
C SER A 381 -24.21 -16.04 5.64
N VAL A 382 -24.45 -15.18 6.64
CA VAL A 382 -25.22 -13.95 6.46
C VAL A 382 -24.42 -12.93 5.64
N ALA A 383 -25.08 -12.33 4.65
CA ALA A 383 -24.52 -11.19 3.93
C ALA A 383 -24.37 -10.01 4.91
N MET A 384 -23.14 -9.62 5.22
CA MET A 384 -22.87 -8.50 6.12
C MET A 384 -23.12 -7.18 5.39
N PRO A 385 -23.82 -6.21 6.00
CA PRO A 385 -24.01 -4.90 5.39
C PRO A 385 -22.69 -4.13 5.24
N ALA A 386 -22.64 -3.24 4.25
CA ALA A 386 -21.59 -2.23 4.15
C ALA A 386 -21.65 -1.28 5.37
N ALA A 387 -20.50 -0.72 5.77
CA ALA A 387 -20.45 0.28 6.83
C ALA A 387 -21.26 1.53 6.44
N ARG A 388 -21.47 2.42 7.43
CA ARG A 388 -22.32 3.61 7.24
C ARG A 388 -21.81 4.45 6.07
N PRO A 389 -22.69 4.85 5.12
CA PRO A 389 -22.32 5.81 4.10
C PRO A 389 -22.01 7.17 4.75
N VAL A 390 -21.45 8.09 3.97
CA VAL A 390 -21.30 9.49 4.35
C VAL A 390 -22.66 10.03 4.79
N ALA A 391 -22.70 10.71 5.95
CA ALA A 391 -23.94 11.29 6.46
C ALA A 391 -24.52 12.28 5.46
N LEU A 392 -25.86 12.32 5.32
CA LEU A 392 -26.51 13.21 4.34
C LEU A 392 -26.12 14.68 4.51
N GLN A 393 -25.92 15.12 5.75
CA GLN A 393 -25.49 16.47 6.10
C GLN A 393 -24.05 16.77 5.66
N GLU A 394 -23.19 15.75 5.57
CA GLU A 394 -21.78 15.87 5.17
C GLU A 394 -21.58 15.62 3.67
N MET A 395 -22.61 15.15 2.95
CA MET A 395 -22.52 14.75 1.54
C MET A 395 -22.03 15.88 0.63
N ALA A 396 -22.44 17.13 0.89
CA ALA A 396 -21.97 18.28 0.11
C ALA A 396 -20.46 18.54 0.32
N THR A 397 -19.98 18.40 1.56
CA THR A 397 -18.54 18.52 1.88
C THR A 397 -17.75 17.36 1.30
N PHE A 398 -18.29 16.15 1.39
CA PHE A 398 -17.71 14.96 0.78
C PHE A 398 -17.56 15.12 -0.74
N ARG A 399 -18.59 15.57 -1.46
CA ARG A 399 -18.51 15.78 -2.92
C ARG A 399 -17.43 16.79 -3.30
N ARG A 400 -17.37 17.94 -2.61
CA ARG A 400 -16.30 18.94 -2.83
C ARG A 400 -14.89 18.38 -2.60
N HIS A 401 -14.75 17.41 -1.69
CA HIS A 401 -13.47 16.73 -1.45
C HIS A 401 -13.19 15.63 -2.47
N ALA A 402 -14.19 14.85 -2.85
CA ALA A 402 -14.07 13.68 -3.70
C ALA A 402 -13.92 14.02 -5.18
N GLU A 403 -14.60 15.06 -5.67
CA GLU A 403 -14.60 15.46 -7.10
C GLU A 403 -13.19 15.74 -7.63
N PRO A 404 -12.33 16.56 -6.97
CA PRO A 404 -10.98 16.80 -7.47
C PRO A 404 -10.10 15.54 -7.47
N LEU A 405 -10.31 14.63 -6.51
CA LEU A 405 -9.55 13.37 -6.43
C LEU A 405 -10.01 12.39 -7.52
N ALA A 406 -11.31 12.32 -7.78
CA ALA A 406 -11.86 11.53 -8.88
C ALA A 406 -11.35 12.04 -10.24
N ALA A 407 -11.35 13.36 -10.46
CA ALA A 407 -10.83 13.96 -11.68
C ALA A 407 -9.33 13.64 -11.90
N ARG A 408 -8.52 13.64 -10.84
CA ARG A 408 -7.10 13.20 -10.93
C ARG A 408 -6.96 11.73 -11.33
N LEU A 409 -7.83 10.86 -10.84
CA LEU A 409 -7.85 9.45 -11.25
C LEU A 409 -8.26 9.30 -12.72
N ASP A 410 -9.25 10.09 -13.18
CA ASP A 410 -9.71 10.07 -14.57
C ASP A 410 -8.62 10.50 -15.56
N LEU A 411 -7.82 11.52 -15.20
CA LEU A 411 -6.66 11.94 -16.02
C LEU A 411 -5.65 10.81 -16.23
N LEU A 412 -5.41 9.98 -15.19
CA LEU A 412 -4.54 8.81 -15.32
C LEU A 412 -5.19 7.70 -16.15
N ALA A 413 -6.49 7.45 -15.97
CA ALA A 413 -7.20 6.42 -16.72
C ALA A 413 -7.25 6.71 -18.23
N GLY A 414 -7.29 7.99 -18.63
CA GLY A 414 -7.30 8.45 -20.03
C GLY A 414 -5.95 8.49 -20.74
N SER A 415 -4.83 8.34 -20.02
CA SER A 415 -3.46 8.38 -20.59
C SER A 415 -3.12 7.25 -21.57
N ARG A 416 -4.06 6.30 -21.77
CA ARG A 416 -4.03 5.25 -22.80
C ARG A 416 -4.06 5.75 -24.25
N LEU A 417 -4.32 7.04 -24.52
CA LEU A 417 -4.34 7.55 -25.90
C LEU A 417 -2.95 7.89 -26.49
N ALA A 418 -1.87 7.89 -25.69
CA ALA A 418 -0.55 8.36 -26.13
C ALA A 418 0.55 7.28 -26.16
N LEU A 419 0.25 6.03 -25.82
CA LEU A 419 1.11 4.90 -26.16
C LEU A 419 0.67 4.39 -27.53
N LEU A 420 1.00 5.16 -28.57
CA LEU A 420 0.89 4.76 -29.97
C LEU A 420 1.86 3.59 -30.24
N GLU A 421 1.35 2.61 -30.99
CA GLU A 421 2.06 1.46 -31.57
C GLU A 421 3.29 1.86 -32.40
#